data_AF-A0AAW0P3R0-F1
#
_entry.id   AF-A0AAW0P3R0-F1
#
_cell.length_a   1.000
_cell.length_b   1.000
_cell.length_c   1.000
_cell.angle_alpha   90.00
_cell.angle_beta   90.00
_cell.angle_gamma   90.00
#
_symmetry.space_group_name_H-M   'P 1'
#
loop_
_entity.id
_entity.type
_entity.pdbx_description
1 polymer ?
#
loop_
_entity_poly.entity_id
_entity_poly.type
_entity_poly.pdbx_seq_one_letter_code
_entity_poly.pdbx_strand_id
1 'polypeptide(L)'
;MSLDEDEVQQFSRQTIAAVAETTYSQCEIFARDLEAFARHAKRTTVSADDVKLVARRSTALSTYIQNKSEELNQEKKNTGRGKVKTLRRAETKDFRHKQPCKTLRLGPTCK
;
A
#
# COMPACT_ATOMS: atom_id res chain seq x y z
N MET A 1 1.82 3.12 -37.37
CA MET A 1 1.55 2.12 -36.31
C MET A 1 0.44 2.69 -35.46
N SER A 2 -0.80 2.42 -35.85
CA SER A 2 -1.98 2.80 -35.10
C SER A 2 -2.17 1.76 -34.00
N LEU A 3 -2.10 2.18 -32.74
CA LEU A 3 -2.50 1.37 -31.60
C LEU A 3 -3.95 1.73 -31.33
N ASP A 4 -4.85 0.98 -31.94
CA ASP A 4 -6.27 1.08 -31.66
C ASP A 4 -6.55 0.65 -30.21
N GLU A 5 -7.28 1.53 -29.52
CA GLU A 5 -7.60 1.49 -28.11
C GLU A 5 -8.61 0.36 -27.79
N ASP A 6 -8.44 -0.25 -26.62
CA ASP A 6 -9.47 -0.97 -25.84
C ASP A 6 -10.11 -2.23 -26.45
N GLU A 7 -9.33 -3.25 -26.81
CA GLU A 7 -9.84 -4.62 -26.62
C GLU A 7 -9.95 -4.88 -25.12
N VAL A 8 -11.16 -4.78 -24.58
CA VAL A 8 -11.50 -5.31 -23.25
C VAL A 8 -11.41 -6.84 -23.32
N GLN A 9 -10.18 -7.34 -23.30
CA GLN A 9 -9.87 -8.76 -23.29
C GLN A 9 -10.50 -9.36 -22.03
N GLN A 10 -11.46 -10.27 -22.20
CA GLN A 10 -12.09 -10.93 -21.06
C GLN A 10 -11.09 -11.88 -20.40
N PHE A 11 -10.68 -11.55 -19.17
CA PHE A 11 -9.85 -12.43 -18.36
C PHE A 11 -10.71 -13.51 -17.71
N SER A 12 -10.26 -14.76 -17.79
CA SER A 12 -10.93 -15.85 -17.09
C SER A 12 -10.85 -15.65 -15.57
N ARG A 13 -11.86 -16.15 -14.85
CA ARG A 13 -11.89 -16.05 -13.37
C ARG A 13 -10.67 -16.70 -12.73
N GLN A 14 -10.15 -17.78 -13.32
CA GLN A 14 -8.93 -18.46 -12.86
C GLN A 14 -7.70 -17.57 -13.02
N THR A 15 -7.60 -16.80 -14.10
CA THR A 15 -6.48 -15.85 -14.32
C THR A 15 -6.51 -14.74 -13.28
N ILE A 16 -7.69 -14.19 -12.99
CA ILE A 16 -7.86 -13.15 -11.97
C ILE A 16 -7.48 -13.70 -10.59
N ALA A 17 -7.95 -14.92 -10.25
CA ALA A 17 -7.59 -15.59 -9.01
C ALA A 17 -6.07 -15.82 -8.90
N ALA A 18 -5.43 -16.33 -9.95
CA ALA A 18 -4.00 -16.58 -9.97
C ALA A 18 -3.17 -15.30 -9.80
N VAL A 19 -3.57 -14.19 -10.44
CA VAL A 19 -2.91 -12.88 -10.27
C VAL A 19 -3.07 -12.37 -8.83
N ALA A 20 -4.27 -12.53 -8.24
CA ALA A 20 -4.52 -12.15 -6.86
C ALA A 20 -3.66 -12.95 -5.88
N GLU A 21 -3.60 -14.28 -6.02
CA GLU A 21 -2.75 -15.15 -5.20
C GLU A 21 -1.26 -14.83 -5.35
N THR A 22 -0.82 -14.57 -6.59
CA THR A 22 0.57 -14.20 -6.88
C THR A 22 0.91 -12.86 -6.22
N THR A 23 0.03 -11.86 -6.34
CA THR A 23 0.24 -10.53 -5.75
C THR A 23 0.28 -10.60 -4.23
N TYR A 24 -0.61 -11.39 -3.62
CA TYR A 24 -0.62 -11.60 -2.17
C TYR A 24 0.69 -12.23 -1.68
N SER A 25 1.14 -13.28 -2.36
CA SER A 25 2.43 -13.92 -2.05
C SER A 25 3.60 -12.95 -2.25
N GLN A 26 3.52 -12.09 -3.27
CA GLN A 26 4.56 -11.11 -3.55
C GLN A 26 4.64 -10.01 -2.48
N CYS A 27 3.52 -9.67 -1.82
CA CYS A 27 3.51 -8.75 -0.69
C CYS A 27 4.34 -9.27 0.50
N GLU A 28 4.34 -10.57 0.78
CA GLU A 28 5.16 -11.14 1.85
C GLU A 28 6.65 -10.94 1.57
N ILE A 29 7.07 -11.14 0.31
CA ILE A 29 8.45 -10.92 -0.13
C ILE A 29 8.81 -9.44 0.03
N PHE A 30 7.96 -8.53 -0.46
CA PHE A 30 8.20 -7.09 -0.32
C PHE A 30 8.25 -6.64 1.13
N ALA A 31 7.41 -7.17 2.02
CA ALA A 31 7.45 -6.82 3.43
C ALA A 31 8.78 -7.20 4.07
N ARG A 32 9.29 -8.41 3.79
CA ARG A 32 10.59 -8.88 4.29
C ARG A 32 11.75 -8.06 3.73
N ASP A 33 11.71 -7.73 2.44
CA ASP A 33 12.72 -6.90 1.79
C ASP A 33 12.75 -5.50 2.40
N LEU A 34 11.59 -4.85 2.56
CA LEU A 34 11.49 -3.50 3.14
C LEU A 34 11.96 -3.46 4.60
N GLU A 35 11.62 -4.48 5.39
CA GLU A 35 12.12 -4.61 6.76
C GLU A 35 13.66 -4.75 6.78
N ALA A 36 14.20 -5.59 5.90
CA ALA A 36 15.64 -5.80 5.79
C ALA A 36 16.37 -4.51 5.38
N PHE A 37 15.83 -3.73 4.44
CA PHE A 37 16.42 -2.46 4.00
C PHE A 37 16.38 -1.39 5.09
N ALA A 38 15.25 -1.23 5.78
CA ALA A 38 15.14 -0.30 6.89
C ALA A 38 16.13 -0.68 8.02
N ARG A 39 16.20 -1.97 8.37
CA ARG A 39 17.14 -2.48 9.39
C ARG A 39 18.60 -2.30 8.98
N HIS A 40 18.94 -2.48 7.70
CA HIS A 40 20.29 -2.25 7.18
C HIS A 40 20.74 -0.80 7.39
N ALA A 41 19.82 0.15 7.23
CA ALA A 41 20.05 1.57 7.50
C ALA A 41 19.87 1.97 8.98
N LYS A 42 19.75 0.99 9.90
CA LYS A 42 19.48 1.21 11.35
C LYS A 42 18.21 2.00 11.64
N ARG A 43 17.24 1.97 10.72
CA ARG A 43 15.91 2.59 10.86
C ARG A 43 14.88 1.55 11.23
N THR A 44 13.85 1.97 11.97
CA THR A 44 12.64 1.16 12.25
C THR A 44 11.47 1.52 11.34
N THR A 45 11.55 2.68 10.67
CA THR A 45 10.54 3.18 9.74
C THR A 45 11.04 3.06 8.30
N VAL A 46 10.19 2.49 7.44
CA VAL A 46 10.40 2.37 6.00
C VAL A 46 10.32 3.74 5.33
N SER A 47 11.26 4.03 4.44
CA SER A 47 11.38 5.27 3.68
C SER A 47 11.24 5.02 2.17
N ALA A 48 11.15 6.09 1.38
CA ALA A 48 11.08 6.00 -0.08
C ALA A 48 12.32 5.34 -0.70
N ASP A 49 13.47 5.43 -0.05
CA ASP A 49 14.72 4.80 -0.51
C ASP A 49 14.62 3.26 -0.49
N ASP A 50 13.97 2.69 0.53
CA ASP A 50 13.76 1.25 0.66
C ASP A 50 12.85 0.72 -0.48
N VAL A 51 11.85 1.50 -0.88
CA VAL A 51 10.95 1.17 -2.01
C VAL A 51 11.67 1.25 -3.36
N LYS A 52 12.57 2.23 -3.53
CA LYS A 52 13.43 2.31 -4.72
C LYS A 52 14.36 1.09 -4.83
N LEU A 53 14.88 0.62 -3.70
CA LEU A 53 15.69 -0.61 -3.66
C LEU A 53 14.89 -1.86 -4.06
N VAL A 54 13.60 -1.95 -3.72
CA VAL A 54 12.74 -3.05 -4.20
C VAL A 54 12.63 -3.05 -5.73
N ALA A 55 12.46 -1.87 -6.34
CA ALA A 55 12.30 -1.72 -7.79
C ALA A 55 13.59 -1.95 -8.61
N ARG A 56 14.76 -2.09 -7.97
CA ARG A 56 16.08 -2.13 -8.61
C ARG A 56 16.28 -3.22 -9.66
N ARG A 57 15.48 -4.29 -9.62
CA ARG A 57 15.63 -5.46 -10.51
C ARG A 57 15.23 -5.17 -11.96
N SER A 58 14.41 -4.16 -12.20
CA SER A 58 13.97 -3.76 -13.54
C SER A 58 14.30 -2.29 -13.76
N THR A 59 15.12 -1.99 -14.76
CA THR A 59 15.55 -0.63 -15.07
C THR A 59 14.36 0.28 -15.41
N ALA A 60 13.41 -0.21 -16.21
CA ALA A 60 12.21 0.54 -16.58
C ALA A 60 11.35 0.88 -15.35
N LEU A 61 11.14 -0.10 -14.47
CA LEU A 61 10.38 0.09 -13.24
C LEU A 61 11.11 1.03 -12.26
N SER A 62 12.42 0.87 -12.12
CA SER A 62 13.25 1.71 -11.25
C SER A 62 13.17 3.18 -11.66
N THR A 63 13.27 3.49 -12.95
CA THR A 63 13.12 4.85 -13.48
C THR A 63 11.72 5.40 -13.22
N TYR A 64 10.68 4.61 -13.46
CA TYR A 64 9.29 5.02 -13.22
C TYR A 64 9.04 5.36 -11.75
N ILE A 65 9.46 4.48 -10.84
CA ILE A 65 9.29 4.67 -9.39
C ILE A 65 10.12 5.86 -8.88
N GLN A 66 11.33 6.04 -9.41
CA GLN A 66 12.16 7.19 -9.10
C GLN A 66 11.44 8.49 -9.46
N ASN A 67 10.98 8.63 -10.71
CA ASN A 67 10.26 9.82 -11.17
C ASN A 67 9.00 10.08 -10.32
N LYS A 68 8.22 9.04 -10.03
CA LYS A 68 7.02 9.16 -9.20
C LYS A 68 7.34 9.60 -7.77
N SER A 69 8.46 9.15 -7.21
CA SER A 69 8.89 9.56 -5.88
C SER A 69 9.25 11.05 -5.80
N GLU A 70 9.79 11.61 -6.88
CA GLU A 70 10.16 13.02 -6.98
C GLU A 70 8.92 13.91 -7.10
N GLU A 71 7.95 13.51 -7.91
CA GLU A 71 6.63 14.17 -8.01
C GLU A 71 5.95 14.25 -6.63
N LEU A 72 5.84 13.13 -5.93
CA LEU A 72 5.24 13.06 -4.58
C LEU A 72 5.98 13.95 -3.56
N ASN A 73 7.30 14.12 -3.72
CA ASN A 73 8.09 14.98 -2.84
C ASN A 73 7.85 16.47 -3.12
N GLN A 74 7.59 16.84 -4.38
CA GLN A 74 7.22 18.21 -4.76
C GLN A 74 5.82 18.57 -4.25
N GLU A 75 4.86 17.65 -4.37
CA GLU A 75 3.49 17.83 -3.85
C GLU A 75 3.48 18.08 -2.33
N LYS A 76 4.32 17.35 -1.58
CA LYS A 76 4.49 17.55 -0.12
C LYS A 76 5.07 18.93 0.22
N LYS A 77 6.00 19.44 -0.59
CA LYS A 77 6.58 20.79 -0.39
C LYS A 77 5.55 21.90 -0.67
N ASN A 78 4.71 21.71 -1.68
CA ASN A 78 3.68 22.68 -2.05
C ASN A 78 2.54 22.74 -1.01
N THR A 79 2.14 21.61 -0.45
CA THR A 79 1.13 21.53 0.62
C THR A 79 1.65 22.00 1.98
N GLY A 80 2.97 21.96 2.22
CA GLY A 80 3.62 22.45 3.44
C GLY A 80 3.71 23.99 3.56
N ARG A 81 3.70 24.74 2.44
CA ARG A 81 3.77 26.21 2.45
C ARG A 81 2.49 26.92 2.92
N GLY A 82 1.36 26.21 3.05
CA GLY A 82 0.06 26.77 3.44
C GLY A 82 -0.34 26.62 4.91
N LYS A 83 0.40 25.88 5.75
CA LYS A 83 -0.01 25.55 7.14
C LYS A 83 0.75 26.31 8.24
N VAL A 84 1.33 27.47 7.95
CA VAL A 84 2.01 28.32 8.97
C VAL A 84 1.04 29.27 9.69
N LYS A 85 -0.29 29.15 9.57
CA LYS A 85 -1.22 29.89 10.44
C LYS A 85 -2.47 29.06 10.77
N THR A 86 -2.59 28.72 12.06
CA THR A 86 -3.82 28.31 12.75
C THR A 86 -4.24 26.85 12.59
N LEU A 87 -3.89 26.01 13.58
CA LEU A 87 -4.87 25.41 14.50
C LEU A 87 -4.13 24.48 15.48
N ARG A 88 -4.08 24.93 16.73
CA ARG A 88 -3.84 24.08 17.89
C ARG A 88 -4.98 23.05 17.98
N ARG A 89 -4.62 21.78 18.24
CA ARG A 89 -5.40 20.75 18.95
C ARG A 89 -6.69 20.22 18.26
N ALA A 90 -6.61 19.00 17.73
CA ALA A 90 -7.72 18.03 17.62
C ALA A 90 -7.12 16.63 17.34
N GLU A 91 -6.89 15.84 18.39
CA GLU A 91 -7.70 14.65 18.75
C GLU A 91 -7.59 13.47 17.77
N THR A 92 -6.82 12.47 18.22
CA THR A 92 -6.70 11.11 17.68
C THR A 92 -8.06 10.43 17.65
N LYS A 93 -8.59 10.14 16.45
CA LYS A 93 -9.75 9.26 16.29
C LYS A 93 -9.28 7.83 15.99
N ASP A 94 -9.39 7.01 17.03
CA ASP A 94 -9.29 5.55 17.08
C ASP A 94 -10.25 4.90 16.08
N PHE A 95 -9.70 4.24 15.05
CA PHE A 95 -10.48 3.51 14.05
C PHE A 95 -10.59 2.03 14.46
N ARG A 96 -11.34 1.75 15.54
CA ARG A 96 -11.76 0.38 15.84
C ARG A 96 -12.78 -0.07 14.80
N HIS A 97 -12.30 -0.84 13.82
CA HIS A 97 -13.12 -1.57 12.87
C HIS A 97 -14.02 -2.56 13.63
N LYS A 98 -15.34 -2.32 13.57
CA LYS A 98 -16.34 -3.10 14.29
C LYS A 98 -16.71 -4.33 13.45
N GLN A 99 -16.10 -5.47 13.74
CA GLN A 99 -16.56 -6.76 13.22
C GLN A 99 -17.94 -7.08 13.81
N PRO A 100 -18.98 -7.39 13.01
CA PRO A 100 -20.22 -7.94 13.55
C PRO A 100 -20.05 -9.44 13.81
N CYS A 101 -19.63 -9.81 15.03
CA CYS A 101 -19.75 -11.18 15.49
C CYS A 101 -21.23 -11.51 15.72
N LYS A 102 -21.85 -12.23 14.77
CA LYS A 102 -23.21 -12.79 14.94
C LYS A 102 -23.18 -13.80 16.09
N THR A 103 -23.82 -13.43 17.21
CA THR A 103 -24.03 -14.32 18.35
C THR A 103 -25.18 -15.27 18.03
N LEU A 104 -24.88 -16.53 17.74
CA LEU A 104 -25.85 -17.63 17.87
C LEU A 104 -26.10 -17.82 19.37
N ARG A 105 -27.23 -17.32 19.87
CA ARG A 105 -27.70 -17.64 21.22
C ARG A 105 -28.28 -19.06 21.23
N LEU A 106 -27.58 -19.99 21.85
CA LEU A 106 -28.22 -21.17 22.45
C LEU A 106 -28.36 -20.87 23.94
N GLY A 107 -29.60 -20.67 24.39
CA GLY A 107 -29.92 -20.45 25.79
C GLY A 107 -30.18 -21.77 26.52
N PRO A 108 -29.82 -21.90 27.81
CA PRO A 108 -30.23 -23.02 28.64
C PRO A 108 -31.66 -22.81 29.16
N THR A 109 -32.56 -23.76 28.91
CA THR A 109 -33.85 -23.81 29.61
C THR A 109 -33.77 -24.83 30.75
N CYS A 110 -33.63 -24.33 31.98
CA CYS A 110 -33.91 -25.08 33.19
C CYS A 110 -35.42 -25.02 33.49
N LYS A 111 -36.07 -26.18 33.51
CA LYS A 111 -37.09 -26.60 34.49
C LYS A 111 -37.14 -28.11 34.53
#